data_AF-A0A6I1FFX6-F1
#
_entry.id   AF-A0A6I1FFX6-F1
#
_cell.length_a   1.000
_cell.length_b   1.000
_cell.length_c   1.000
_cell.angle_alpha   90.00
_cell.angle_beta   90.00
_cell.angle_gamma   90.00
#
_symmetry.space_group_name_H-M   'P 1'
#
loop_
_entity.id
_entity.type
_entity.pdbx_description
1 polymer ?
#
loop_
_entity_poly.entity_id
_entity_poly.type
_entity_poly.pdbx_seq_one_letter_code
_entity_poly.pdbx_strand_id
1 'polypeptide(L)' 'MKKIIYVTSVIPALGSLFVINRVEPYVLGMPFVLFWAIMWVCLTSMFLLITNKLDPANKEEE' A
#
# COMPACT_ATOMS: atom_id res chain seq x y z
N MET A 1 -11.37 -12.88 10.90
CA MET A 1 -10.86 -11.50 11.06
C MET A 1 -9.35 -11.43 10.91
N LYS A 2 -8.55 -12.17 11.71
CA LYS A 2 -7.07 -12.20 11.61
C LYS A 2 -6.52 -12.47 10.19
N LYS A 3 -7.15 -13.38 9.43
CA LYS A 3 -6.77 -13.63 8.02
C LYS A 3 -6.85 -12.39 7.12
N ILE A 4 -7.85 -11.53 7.33
CA ILE A 4 -8.03 -10.30 6.54
C ILE A 4 -6.92 -9.30 6.88
N ILE A 5 -6.60 -9.15 8.17
CA ILE A 5 -5.49 -8.32 8.65
C ILE A 5 -4.16 -8.75 8.03
N TYR A 6 -3.84 -10.05 8.05
CA TYR A 6 -2.61 -10.54 7.42
C TYR A 6 -2.56 -10.26 5.91
N VAL A 7 -3.68 -10.46 5.22
CA VAL A 7 -3.75 -10.18 3.78
C VAL A 7 -3.54 -8.68 3.51
N THR A 8 -4.20 -7.79 4.26
CA THR A 8 -4.05 -6.33 4.08
C THR A 8 -2.65 -5.84 4.43
N SER A 9 -1.95 -6.47 5.37
CA SER A 9 -0.57 -6.11 5.72
C SER A 9 0.46 -6.58 4.68
N VAL A 10 0.21 -7.70 3.99
CA VAL A 10 1.18 -8.28 3.04
C VAL A 10 1.06 -7.66 1.63
N ILE A 11 -0.13 -7.21 1.23
CA ILE A 11 -0.37 -6.59 -0.08
C ILE A 11 0.58 -5.42 -0.39
N PRO A 12 0.75 -4.39 0.46
CA PRO A 12 1.65 -3.28 0.15
C PRO A 12 3.11 -3.71 0.00
N ALA A 13 3.56 -4.71 0.76
CA ALA A 13 4.91 -5.25 0.62
C ALA A 13 5.09 -5.94 -0.74
N LEU A 14 4.17 -6.81 -1.14
CA LEU A 14 4.27 -7.50 -2.44
C LEU A 14 4.09 -6.53 -3.61
N GLY A 15 3.10 -5.66 -3.53
CA GLY A 15 2.77 -4.74 -4.61
C GLY A 15 3.85 -3.69 -4.88
N SER A 16 4.48 -3.16 -3.82
CA SER A 16 5.61 -2.22 -3.97
C SER A 16 6.87 -2.89 -4.54
N LEU A 17 7.10 -4.18 -4.27
CA LEU A 17 8.21 -4.95 -4.82
C LEU A 17 8.03 -5.29 -6.31
N PHE A 18 6.78 -5.32 -6.81
CA PHE A 18 6.50 -5.43 -8.24
C PHE A 18 6.83 -4.10 -8.93
N VAL A 19 8.12 -3.86 -9.17
CA VAL A 19 8.59 -2.67 -9.87
C VAL A 19 8.38 -2.85 -11.37
N ILE A 20 7.45 -2.08 -11.94
CA ILE A 20 7.28 -1.97 -13.38
C ILE A 20 8.31 -0.94 -13.89
N ASN A 21 9.45 -1.43 -14.35
CA ASN A 21 10.50 -0.57 -14.92
C ASN A 21 10.12 -0.10 -16.33
N ARG A 22 9.25 0.90 -16.40
CA ARG A 22 8.79 1.50 -17.65
C ARG A 22 8.75 3.02 -17.49
N VAL A 23 9.21 3.73 -18.51
CA VAL A 23 9.17 5.20 -18.54
C VAL A 23 7.80 5.69 -19.01
N GLU A 24 7.27 5.14 -20.10
CA GLU A 24 5.96 5.49 -20.63
C GLU A 24 4.85 4.53 -20.17
N PRO A 25 3.62 4.98 -19.94
CA PRO A 25 3.12 6.34 -20.15
C PRO A 25 3.59 7.29 -19.04
N TYR A 26 3.60 8.59 -19.35
CA TYR A 26 3.75 9.61 -18.33
C TYR A 26 2.42 9.81 -17.61
N VAL A 27 2.43 9.71 -16.29
CA VAL A 27 1.26 9.92 -15.44
C VAL A 27 1.54 11.13 -14.57
N LEU A 28 0.64 12.13 -14.59
CA LEU A 28 0.84 13.41 -13.88
C LEU A 28 2.18 14.11 -14.24
N GLY A 29 2.66 13.95 -15.47
CA GLY A 29 3.92 14.55 -15.94
C GLY A 29 5.20 13.81 -15.52
N MET A 30 5.08 12.66 -14.86
CA MET A 30 6.22 11.86 -14.41
C MET A 30 6.24 10.46 -15.05
N PRO A 31 7.45 9.87 -15.25
CA PRO A 31 7.60 8.50 -15.72
C PRO A 31 6.77 7.50 -14.92
N PHE A 32 6.25 6.46 -15.57
CA PHE A 32 5.38 5.47 -14.95
C PHE A 32 6.02 4.81 -13.71
N VAL A 33 7.30 4.47 -13.77
CA VAL A 33 8.03 3.87 -12.64
C VAL A 33 8.05 4.78 -11.40
N LEU A 34 8.17 6.10 -11.58
CA LEU A 34 8.14 7.07 -10.48
C LEU A 34 6.72 7.22 -9.92
N PHE A 35 5.73 7.27 -10.81
CA PHE A 35 4.32 7.27 -10.42
C PHE A 35 3.93 6.04 -9.63
N TRP A 36 4.35 4.87 -10.09
CA TRP A 36 4.14 3.62 -9.40
C TRP A 36 4.74 3.62 -7.99
N ALA A 37 6.00 4.05 -7.84
CA ALA A 37 6.67 4.12 -6.54
C ALA A 37 5.93 5.05 -5.56
N ILE A 38 5.58 6.26 -6.00
CA ILE A 38 4.87 7.24 -5.16
C ILE A 38 3.44 6.75 -4.83
N MET A 39 2.74 6.14 -5.78
CA MET A 39 1.44 5.53 -5.54
C MET A 39 1.52 4.50 -4.41
N TRP A 40 2.54 3.63 -4.40
CA TRP A 40 2.70 2.63 -3.35
C TRP A 40 3.02 3.21 -1.98
N VAL A 41 3.70 4.37 -1.89
CA VAL A 41 3.86 5.08 -0.62
C VAL A 41 2.49 5.47 -0.05
N CYS A 42 1.63 6.07 -0.86
CA CYS A 42 0.28 6.45 -0.45
C CYS A 42 -0.59 5.24 -0.11
N LEU A 43 -0.56 4.19 -0.93
CA LEU A 43 -1.31 2.96 -0.70
C LEU A 43 -0.87 2.26 0.59
N THR A 44 0.43 2.25 0.90
CA THR A 44 0.94 1.63 2.14
C THR A 44 0.34 2.30 3.37
N SER A 45 0.30 3.63 3.42
CA SER A 45 -0.39 4.36 4.49
C SER A 45 -1.88 4.00 4.57
N MET A 46 -2.56 3.88 3.43
CA MET A 46 -3.96 3.47 3.39
C MET A 46 -4.17 2.05 3.94
N PHE A 47 -3.31 1.08 3.59
CA PHE A 47 -3.36 -0.28 4.12
C PHE A 47 -3.09 -0.33 5.63
N LEU A 48 -2.18 0.52 6.13
CA LEU A 48 -1.93 0.69 7.56
C LEU A 48 -3.17 1.20 8.29
N LEU A 49 -3.84 2.23 7.76
CA LEU A 49 -5.09 2.75 8.34
C LEU A 49 -6.21 1.71 8.35
N ILE A 50 -6.37 0.96 7.26
CA ILE A 50 -7.37 -0.12 7.17
C ILE A 50 -7.03 -1.21 8.20
N THR A 51 -5.77 -1.62 8.27
CA THR A 51 -5.32 -2.66 9.20
C THR A 51 -5.53 -2.23 10.65
N ASN A 52 -5.19 -1.00 10.99
CA ASN A 52 -5.39 -0.43 12.32
C ASN A 52 -6.87 -0.43 12.72
N LYS A 53 -7.78 0.04 11.84
CA LYS A 53 -9.23 0.02 12.11
C LYS A 53 -9.80 -1.40 12.28
N LEU A 54 -9.24 -2.36 11.55
CA LEU A 54 -9.67 -3.76 11.56
C LEU A 54 -9.10 -4.54 12.75
N ASP A 55 -7.95 -4.12 13.30
CA ASP A 55 -7.35 -4.77 14.45
C ASP A 55 -8.10 -4.38 15.73
N PRO A 56 -8.85 -5.31 16.36
CA PRO A 56 -9.54 -5.04 17.61
C PRO A 56 -8.57 -4.78 18.77
N ALA A 57 -7.32 -5.25 18.71
CA ALA A 57 -6.31 -4.97 19.74
C ALA A 57 -5.93 -3.48 19.77
N ASN A 58 -6.01 -2.79 18.63
CA ASN A 58 -5.74 -1.35 18.55
C ASN A 58 -6.92 -0.49 19.06
N LYS A 59 -8.06 -1.10 19.42
CA LYS A 59 -9.21 -0.41 20.04
C LYS A 59 -9.11 -0.32 21.57
N GLU A 60 -8.20 -1.06 22.20
CA GLU A 60 -8.03 -1.03 23.66
C GLU A 60 -7.15 0.14 24.14
N GLU A 61 -6.57 0.92 23.21
CA GLU A 61 -5.69 2.06 23.50
C GLU A 61 -6.32 3.45 23.15
N GLU A 62 -7.57 3.50 22.68
CA GLU A 62 -8.40 4.73 22.61
C GLU A 62 -9.40 4.78 23.77
#